data_AF-A0AAQ2JA91-F1
#
_entry.id   AF-A0AAQ2JA91-F1
#
_cell.length_a   1.000
_cell.length_b   1.000
_cell.length_c   1.000
_cell.angle_alpha   90.00
_cell.angle_beta   90.00
_cell.angle_gamma   90.00
#
_symmetry.space_group_name_H-M   'P 1'
#
loop_
_entity.id
_entity.type
_entity.pdbx_description
1 polymer ?
#
loop_
_entity_poly.entity_id
_entity_poly.type
_entity_poly.pdbx_seq_one_letter_code
_entity_poly.pdbx_strand_id
1 'polypeptide(L)'
;MKRVAGTAVGMALLIALTLCVGLYRTLHAPASVSVVSPMGDYLIESVRVSGLLAPLGGVAYLRVIERAAPANVYRTPLFDTQHIDFSTTSENSRYLDAIVWVRFDKQMQHFFISMPQWRADWRNRFISNTPFEAGGNG
;
A
#
# COMPACT_ATOMS: atom_id res chain seq x y z
N MET A 1 30.56 5.80 30.83
CA MET A 1 29.15 5.38 30.64
C MET A 1 28.27 6.49 30.01
N LYS A 2 28.25 7.74 30.51
CA LYS A 2 27.41 8.83 29.97
C LYS A 2 27.62 9.16 28.48
N ARG A 3 28.87 9.13 27.98
CA ARG A 3 29.18 9.42 26.56
C ARG A 3 28.67 8.35 25.59
N VAL A 4 28.75 7.08 25.99
CA VAL A 4 28.27 5.93 25.19
C VAL A 4 26.74 5.92 25.12
N ALA A 5 26.07 6.28 26.22
CA ALA A 5 24.62 6.45 26.23
C ALA A 5 24.17 7.60 25.31
N GLY A 6 24.89 8.73 25.31
CA GLY A 6 24.60 9.85 24.41
C GLY A 6 24.76 9.51 22.93
N THR A 7 25.80 8.76 22.57
CA THR A 7 26.01 8.30 21.18
C THR A 7 24.96 7.29 20.73
N ALA A 8 24.58 6.35 21.60
CA ALA A 8 23.56 5.34 21.28
C ALA A 8 22.18 5.98 21.04
N VAL A 9 21.79 6.94 21.90
CA VAL A 9 20.53 7.69 21.73
C VAL A 9 20.55 8.51 20.44
N GLY A 10 21.66 9.20 20.15
CA GLY A 10 21.82 9.97 18.92
C GLY A 10 21.67 9.09 17.66
N MET A 11 22.28 7.90 17.66
CA MET A 11 22.17 6.97 16.55
C MET A 11 20.74 6.42 16.39
N ALA A 12 20.07 6.07 17.49
CA ALA A 12 18.67 5.62 17.44
C ALA A 12 17.73 6.70 16.88
N LEU A 13 17.91 7.95 17.29
CA LEU A 13 17.14 9.08 16.75
C LEU A 13 17.39 9.28 15.25
N LEU A 14 18.63 9.15 14.79
CA LEU A 14 18.96 9.25 13.38
C LEU A 14 18.32 8.11 12.55
N ILE A 15 18.33 6.89 13.08
CA ILE A 15 17.64 5.74 12.45
C ILE A 15 16.14 5.99 12.39
N ALA A 16 15.52 6.45 13.47
CA ALA A 16 14.10 6.78 13.50
C ALA A 16 13.76 7.88 12.48
N LEU A 17 14.56 8.95 12.42
CA LEU A 17 14.36 10.05 11.47
C LEU A 17 14.48 9.57 10.02
N THR A 18 15.49 8.75 9.71
CA THR A 18 15.69 8.21 8.35
C THR A 18 14.54 7.28 7.94
N LEU A 19 14.01 6.47 8.85
CA LEU A 19 12.82 5.66 8.62
C LEU A 19 11.56 6.52 8.40
N CYS A 20 11.36 7.57 9.21
CA CYS A 20 10.23 8.49 9.04
C CYS A 20 10.29 9.23 7.70
N VAL A 21 11.46 9.72 7.30
CA VAL A 21 11.67 10.35 5.98
C VAL A 21 11.43 9.35 4.86
N GLY A 22 11.92 8.11 5.00
CA GLY A 22 11.68 7.04 4.05
C GLY A 22 10.19 6.72 3.89
N LEU A 23 9.46 6.61 4.99
CA LEU A 23 8.02 6.38 4.99
C LEU A 23 7.28 7.55 4.34
N TYR A 24 7.58 8.79 4.74
CA TYR A 24 6.97 9.98 4.15
C TYR A 24 7.13 10.00 2.63
N ARG A 25 8.34 9.74 2.13
CA ARG A 25 8.64 9.67 0.70
C ARG A 25 7.86 8.56 0.00
N THR A 26 7.75 7.38 0.61
CA THR A 26 6.96 6.27 0.06
C THR A 26 5.49 6.63 -0.05
N LEU A 27 4.90 7.25 0.97
CA LEU A 27 3.47 7.57 0.97
C LEU A 27 3.10 8.66 -0.05
N HIS A 28 4.03 9.58 -0.31
CA HIS A 28 3.87 10.68 -1.28
C HIS A 28 4.54 10.40 -2.62
N ALA A 29 5.01 9.17 -2.85
CA ALA A 29 5.62 8.80 -4.11
C ALA A 29 4.59 8.89 -5.26
N PRO A 30 5.04 9.25 -6.47
CA PRO A 30 4.19 9.17 -7.64
C PRO A 30 3.76 7.72 -7.90
N ALA A 31 2.58 7.55 -8.47
CA ALA A 31 2.14 6.24 -8.94
C ALA A 31 3.02 5.75 -10.09
N SER A 32 3.32 4.46 -10.11
CA SER A 32 3.97 3.80 -11.26
C SER A 32 3.00 3.53 -12.39
N VAL A 33 1.74 3.26 -12.05
CA VAL A 33 0.62 3.07 -12.96
C VAL A 33 -0.61 3.69 -12.31
N SER A 34 -1.47 4.33 -13.10
CA SER A 34 -2.70 4.99 -12.64
C SER A 34 -3.80 4.70 -13.65
N VAL A 35 -4.93 4.15 -13.17
CA VAL A 35 -6.06 3.71 -13.99
C VAL A 35 -7.35 4.21 -13.36
N VAL A 36 -8.27 4.73 -14.18
CA VAL A 36 -9.62 5.10 -13.72
C VAL A 36 -10.46 3.82 -13.65
N SER A 37 -11.20 3.63 -12.56
CA SER A 37 -12.06 2.46 -12.39
C SER A 37 -13.18 2.43 -13.45
N PRO A 38 -13.73 1.25 -13.80
CA PRO A 38 -14.74 1.12 -14.85
C PRO A 38 -15.98 2.01 -14.69
N MET A 39 -16.46 2.24 -13.45
CA MET A 39 -17.59 3.16 -13.21
C MET A 39 -17.15 4.62 -13.10
N GLY A 40 -15.84 4.89 -13.07
CA GLY A 40 -15.29 6.24 -13.06
C GLY A 40 -15.23 6.92 -11.70
N ASP A 41 -15.69 6.24 -10.64
CA ASP A 41 -15.75 6.80 -9.28
C ASP A 41 -14.38 6.84 -8.59
N TYR A 42 -13.46 5.95 -8.99
CA TYR A 42 -12.16 5.79 -8.35
C TYR A 42 -10.99 5.94 -9.32
N LEU A 43 -9.87 6.43 -8.79
CA LEU A 43 -8.55 6.29 -9.39
C LEU A 43 -7.80 5.19 -8.64
N ILE A 44 -7.28 4.22 -9.38
CA ILE A 44 -6.54 3.08 -8.86
C ILE A 44 -5.09 3.24 -9.27
N GLU A 45 -4.21 3.38 -8.28
CA GLU A 45 -2.81 3.63 -8.50
C GLU A 45 -1.97 2.52 -7.89
N SER A 46 -0.94 2.07 -8.61
CA SER A 46 0.13 1.27 -8.02
C SER A 46 1.27 2.17 -7.57
N VAL A 47 1.72 2.02 -6.34
CA VAL A 47 2.89 2.73 -5.80
C VAL A 47 3.95 1.72 -5.41
N ARG A 48 5.07 1.72 -6.14
CA ARG A 48 6.24 0.89 -5.82
C ARG A 48 6.97 1.43 -4.61
N VAL A 49 7.29 0.55 -3.67
CA VAL A 49 8.11 0.89 -2.51
C VAL A 49 9.58 0.62 -2.84
N SER A 50 10.45 1.56 -2.48
CA SER A 50 11.89 1.48 -2.77
C SER A 50 12.71 2.11 -1.64
N GLY A 51 14.04 2.11 -1.79
CA GLY A 51 14.96 2.70 -0.82
C GLY A 51 15.02 1.90 0.48
N LEU A 52 15.21 2.58 1.61
CA LEU A 52 15.42 1.91 2.91
C LEU A 52 14.25 0.98 3.32
N LEU A 53 13.03 1.28 2.88
CA LEU A 53 11.85 0.46 3.18
C LEU A 53 11.73 -0.76 2.27
N ALA A 54 12.40 -0.79 1.12
CA ALA A 54 12.47 -1.94 0.21
C ALA A 54 13.77 -1.85 -0.63
N PRO A 55 14.94 -2.21 -0.07
CA PRO A 55 16.23 -2.00 -0.73
C PRO A 55 16.37 -2.77 -2.05
N LEU A 56 15.71 -3.93 -2.14
CA LEU A 56 15.64 -4.77 -3.34
C LEU A 56 14.41 -4.47 -4.21
N GLY A 57 13.58 -3.50 -3.83
CA GLY A 57 12.30 -3.24 -4.47
C GLY A 57 11.36 -4.45 -4.39
N GLY A 58 10.63 -4.71 -5.47
CA GLY A 58 9.79 -5.90 -5.65
C GLY A 58 8.42 -5.85 -4.96
N VAL A 59 8.15 -4.81 -4.16
CA VAL A 59 6.86 -4.66 -3.46
C VAL A 59 6.18 -3.34 -3.81
N ALA A 60 4.86 -3.36 -3.79
CA ALA A 60 4.01 -2.20 -3.99
C ALA A 60 2.75 -2.30 -3.13
N TYR A 61 2.02 -1.20 -3.07
CA TYR A 61 0.64 -1.17 -2.58
C TYR A 61 -0.23 -0.46 -3.61
N LEU A 62 -1.55 -0.66 -3.53
CA LEU A 62 -2.50 0.15 -4.30
C LEU A 62 -2.98 1.34 -3.46
N ARG A 63 -3.14 2.49 -4.12
CA ARG A 63 -3.99 3.59 -3.64
C ARG A 63 -5.27 3.58 -4.45
N VAL A 64 -6.39 3.47 -3.77
CA VAL A 64 -7.73 3.68 -4.34
C VAL A 64 -8.21 5.04 -3.85
N ILE A 65 -8.42 5.96 -4.77
CA ILE A 65 -8.73 7.37 -4.48
C ILE A 65 -10.12 7.67 -5.03
N GLU A 66 -11.03 8.17 -4.19
CA GLU A 66 -12.34 8.65 -4.67
C GLU A 66 -12.17 9.92 -5.50
N ARG A 67 -12.68 9.93 -6.72
CA ARG A 67 -12.52 11.07 -7.62
C ARG A 67 -13.39 12.26 -7.23
N ALA A 68 -14.57 12.00 -6.66
CA ALA A 68 -15.45 13.04 -6.13
C ALA A 68 -14.94 13.65 -4.82
N ALA A 69 -14.13 12.90 -4.05
CA ALA A 69 -13.55 13.33 -2.79
C ALA A 69 -12.07 12.85 -2.68
N PRO A 70 -11.11 13.49 -3.36
CA PRO A 70 -9.73 13.01 -3.44
C PRO A 70 -8.97 12.92 -2.11
N ALA A 71 -9.51 13.49 -1.04
CA ALA A 71 -9.01 13.30 0.32
C ALA A 71 -9.22 11.87 0.85
N ASN A 72 -10.18 11.12 0.27
CA ASN A 72 -10.47 9.74 0.62
C ASN A 72 -9.53 8.80 -0.15
N VAL A 73 -8.44 8.41 0.51
CA VAL A 73 -7.41 7.54 -0.05
C VAL A 73 -7.32 6.25 0.76
N TYR A 74 -7.66 5.12 0.13
CA TYR A 74 -7.59 3.79 0.70
C TYR A 74 -6.33 3.07 0.21
N ARG A 75 -5.55 2.54 1.14
CA ARG A 75 -4.28 1.86 0.84
C ARG A 75 -4.35 0.41 1.24
N THR A 76 -4.00 -0.46 0.30
CA THR A 76 -3.85 -1.89 0.57
C THR A 76 -2.62 -2.14 1.46
N PRO A 77 -2.51 -3.33 2.05
CA PRO A 77 -1.20 -3.84 2.45
C PRO A 77 -0.25 -3.95 1.25
N LEU A 78 1.04 -4.13 1.54
CA LEU A 78 2.06 -4.46 0.56
C LEU A 78 1.84 -5.85 -0.03
N PHE A 79 2.17 -5.98 -1.30
CA PHE A 79 2.22 -7.24 -2.03
C PHE A 79 3.29 -7.16 -3.13
N ASP A 80 3.60 -8.30 -3.76
CA ASP A 80 4.65 -8.38 -4.78
C ASP A 80 4.19 -7.72 -6.09
N THR A 81 5.07 -6.90 -6.68
CA THR A 81 4.81 -6.20 -7.94
C THR A 81 4.48 -7.12 -9.12
N GLN A 82 4.89 -8.39 -9.09
CA GLN A 82 4.60 -9.35 -10.16
C GLN A 82 3.11 -9.69 -10.31
N HIS A 83 2.29 -9.39 -9.30
CA HIS A 83 0.85 -9.68 -9.32
C HIS A 83 0.00 -8.48 -9.77
N ILE A 84 0.64 -7.40 -10.23
CA ILE A 84 -0.06 -6.19 -10.68
C ILE A 84 -0.46 -6.36 -12.13
N ASP A 85 -1.75 -6.61 -12.33
CA ASP A 85 -2.38 -6.58 -13.64
C ASP A 85 -3.71 -5.84 -13.54
N PHE A 86 -3.76 -4.65 -14.15
CA PHE A 86 -4.97 -3.82 -14.23
C PHE A 86 -5.86 -4.19 -15.41
N SER A 87 -5.43 -5.08 -16.30
CA SER A 87 -6.28 -5.51 -17.44
C SER A 87 -7.54 -6.24 -16.98
N THR A 88 -7.52 -6.77 -15.75
CA THR A 88 -8.65 -7.48 -15.13
C THR A 88 -9.48 -6.59 -14.20
N THR A 89 -9.27 -5.26 -14.21
CA THR A 89 -10.04 -4.37 -13.34
C THR A 89 -11.52 -4.44 -13.69
N SER A 90 -12.36 -4.79 -12.70
CA SER A 90 -13.82 -4.81 -12.83
C SER A 90 -14.49 -4.12 -11.67
N GLU A 91 -15.68 -3.57 -11.89
CA GLU A 91 -16.39 -2.81 -10.87
C GLU A 91 -17.91 -3.02 -10.97
N ASN A 92 -18.55 -3.17 -9.82
CA ASN A 92 -20.00 -3.13 -9.67
C ASN A 92 -20.39 -2.13 -8.56
N SER A 93 -21.66 -2.04 -8.20
CA SER A 93 -22.14 -1.06 -7.20
C SER A 93 -21.53 -1.23 -5.80
N ARG A 94 -21.07 -2.43 -5.43
CA ARG A 94 -20.51 -2.71 -4.11
C ARG A 94 -18.99 -2.93 -4.13
N TYR A 95 -18.48 -3.60 -5.16
CA TYR A 95 -17.11 -4.07 -5.22
C TYR A 95 -16.34 -3.46 -6.38
N LEU A 96 -15.08 -3.16 -6.12
CA LEU A 96 -14.06 -2.84 -7.12
C LEU A 96 -12.97 -3.92 -7.06
N ASP A 97 -12.92 -4.78 -8.06
CA ASP A 97 -11.80 -5.71 -8.26
C ASP A 97 -10.68 -4.92 -8.94
N ALA A 98 -9.76 -4.38 -8.12
CA ALA A 98 -8.74 -3.44 -8.57
C ALA A 98 -7.68 -4.12 -9.47
N ILE A 99 -7.26 -5.33 -9.07
CA ILE A 99 -6.43 -6.27 -9.82
C ILE A 99 -6.90 -7.69 -9.47
N VAL A 100 -6.45 -8.72 -10.20
CA VAL A 100 -6.89 -10.14 -10.03
C VAL A 100 -7.09 -10.59 -8.58
N TRP A 101 -6.17 -10.22 -7.68
CA TRP A 101 -6.17 -10.72 -6.30
C TRP A 101 -6.56 -9.68 -5.24
N VAL A 102 -7.02 -8.50 -5.66
CA VAL A 102 -7.37 -7.40 -4.74
C VAL A 102 -8.75 -6.88 -5.07
N ARG A 103 -9.67 -7.07 -4.13
CA ARG A 103 -11.02 -6.50 -4.16
C ARG A 103 -11.18 -5.46 -3.07
N PHE A 104 -11.85 -4.36 -3.39
CA PHE A 104 -12.26 -3.31 -2.46
C PHE A 104 -13.79 -3.31 -2.31
N ASP A 105 -14.30 -3.49 -1.10
CA ASP A 105 -15.71 -3.25 -0.78
C ASP A 105 -15.90 -1.75 -0.51
N LYS A 106 -16.66 -1.10 -1.39
CA LYS A 106 -16.90 0.35 -1.37
C LYS A 106 -17.74 0.80 -0.17
N GLN A 107 -18.59 -0.08 0.36
CA GLN A 107 -19.48 0.24 1.47
C GLN A 107 -18.77 0.06 2.81
N MET A 108 -18.02 -1.05 2.94
CA MET A 108 -17.27 -1.36 4.16
C MET A 108 -15.90 -0.68 4.21
N GLN A 109 -15.45 -0.10 3.09
CA GLN A 109 -14.10 0.45 2.93
C GLN A 109 -13.05 -0.58 3.38
N HIS A 110 -13.13 -1.77 2.78
CA HIS A 110 -12.40 -2.95 3.23
C HIS A 110 -11.76 -3.67 2.04
N PHE A 111 -10.50 -4.10 2.18
CA PHE A 111 -9.82 -4.88 1.14
C PHE A 111 -9.87 -6.39 1.41
N PHE A 112 -10.07 -7.16 0.35
CA PHE A 112 -9.88 -8.60 0.34
C PHE A 112 -8.67 -8.93 -0.52
N ILE A 113 -7.66 -9.55 0.10
CA ILE A 113 -6.40 -9.93 -0.53
C ILE A 113 -6.37 -11.46 -0.67
N SER A 114 -6.62 -11.94 -1.88
CA SER A 114 -6.67 -13.37 -2.21
C SER A 114 -5.40 -13.85 -2.90
N MET A 115 -4.31 -13.10 -2.77
CA MET A 115 -3.07 -13.38 -3.51
C MET A 115 -2.39 -14.65 -2.95
N PRO A 116 -2.04 -15.61 -3.83
CA PRO A 116 -1.33 -16.82 -3.41
C PRO A 116 -0.01 -16.46 -2.72
N GLN A 117 0.31 -17.13 -1.62
CA GLN A 117 1.53 -16.90 -0.84
C GLN A 117 1.72 -15.46 -0.34
N TRP A 118 0.63 -14.68 -0.23
CA TRP A 118 0.71 -13.38 0.42
C TRP A 118 1.17 -13.54 1.87
N ARG A 119 2.16 -12.74 2.26
CA ARG A 119 2.73 -12.75 3.61
C ARG A 119 2.50 -11.41 4.27
N ALA A 120 2.04 -11.47 5.51
CA ALA A 120 1.95 -10.28 6.34
C ALA A 120 3.33 -9.64 6.49
N ASP A 121 3.36 -8.32 6.32
CA ASP A 121 4.57 -7.51 6.42
C ASP A 121 4.40 -6.45 7.51
N TRP A 122 5.41 -6.27 8.35
CA TRP A 122 5.37 -5.28 9.43
C TRP A 122 5.16 -3.85 8.91
N ARG A 123 5.63 -3.54 7.69
CA ARG A 123 5.48 -2.24 7.03
C ARG A 123 4.01 -1.90 6.76
N ASN A 124 3.13 -2.90 6.71
CA ASN A 124 1.69 -2.71 6.52
C ASN A 124 1.07 -1.90 7.66
N ARG A 125 1.68 -1.90 8.86
CA ARG A 125 1.22 -1.05 9.98
C ARG A 125 1.27 0.45 9.68
N PHE A 126 2.12 0.85 8.73
CA PHE A 126 2.33 2.24 8.35
C PHE A 126 1.84 2.57 6.94
N ILE A 127 1.92 1.60 6.03
CA ILE A 127 1.57 1.79 4.62
C ILE A 127 0.08 1.60 4.39
N SER A 128 -0.51 0.53 4.94
CA SER A 128 -1.95 0.31 4.86
C SER A 128 -2.66 1.25 5.85
N ASN A 129 -3.73 1.89 5.39
CA ASN A 129 -4.63 2.67 6.24
C ASN A 129 -6.08 2.18 6.16
N THR A 130 -6.30 1.03 5.52
CA THR A 130 -7.63 0.51 5.27
C THR A 130 -7.70 -0.91 5.83
N PRO A 131 -8.77 -1.25 6.59
CA PRO A 131 -9.02 -2.62 7.01
C PRO A 131 -8.90 -3.62 5.86
N PHE A 132 -8.30 -4.78 6.14
CA PHE A 132 -8.15 -5.82 5.13
C PHE A 132 -8.19 -7.21 5.74
N GLU A 133 -8.66 -8.15 4.94
CA GLU A 133 -8.56 -9.58 5.18
C GLU A 133 -7.65 -10.18 4.11
N ALA A 134 -6.74 -11.06 4.55
CA ALA A 134 -5.88 -11.81 3.66
C ALA A 134 -6.09 -13.30 3.91
N GLY A 135 -6.32 -14.04 2.84
CA GLY A 135 -6.68 -15.46 2.92
C GLY A 135 -7.96 -15.75 2.17
N GLY A 136 -7.84 -15.87 0.85
CA GLY A 136 -8.76 -16.65 0.04
C GLY A 136 -8.04 -17.93 -0.33
N ASN A 137 -8.47 -19.07 0.22
CA ASN A 137 -8.24 -20.33 -0.47
C ASN A 137 -8.92 -20.18 -1.84
N GLY A 138 -8.16 -20.34 -2.91
CA GLY A 138 -8.75 -20.72 -4.19
C GLY A 138 -9.52 -22.03 -4.05
#